data_AF-A0A9E3WUG8-F1
#
_entry.id   AF-A0A9E3WUG8-F1
#
_cell.length_a   1.000
_cell.length_b   1.000
_cell.length_c   1.000
_cell.angle_alpha   90.00
_cell.angle_beta   90.00
_cell.angle_gamma   90.00
#
_symmetry.space_group_name_H-M   'P 1'
#
loop_
_entity.id
_entity.type
_entity.pdbx_description
1 polymer ?
#
loop_
_entity_poly.entity_id
_entity_poly.type
_entity_poly.pdbx_seq_one_letter_code
_entity_poly.pdbx_strand_id
1 'polypeptide(L)'
;MNRTTNNAVAGLAVAAFAFSALAANANEIPQFIKPVPKPIQLEGTQAGSRLVQATALIRAAEARTTYQVDGAGLAAAVLDTGLRTTHVDFAGRVIAQRNFTSNNGGNANNATDGDGHGTNVCGVIMAHGNHTGIASGANIVPVKVLDNNGSGSFADIEAGIDWVIANRVALNITVVNLSLGDSSNGTSVGNSSFRTKIQQLRTARVAVVIAAGNDFFENNSQQGMSFPGIIPECV
;
A
#
# COMPACT_ATOMS: atom_id res chain seq x y z
N MET A 1 15.49 3.47 6.85
CA MET A 1 14.04 3.41 6.58
C MET A 1 13.40 2.56 7.64
N ASN A 2 12.23 2.97 8.12
CA ASN A 2 11.43 2.24 9.08
C ASN A 2 10.00 2.10 8.56
N ARG A 3 9.30 1.05 8.96
CA ARG A 3 7.84 0.96 8.78
C ARG A 3 7.16 2.15 9.48
N THR A 4 6.06 2.64 8.92
CA THR A 4 5.17 3.54 9.67
C THR A 4 4.41 2.72 10.71
N THR A 5 4.27 3.20 11.95
CA THR A 5 3.57 2.45 13.01
C THR A 5 2.09 2.17 12.68
N ASN A 6 1.48 1.22 13.41
CA ASN A 6 0.14 0.61 13.23
C ASN A 6 -1.08 1.55 13.05
N ASN A 7 -0.87 2.87 13.03
CA ASN A 7 -1.90 3.87 12.72
C ASN A 7 -2.00 4.16 11.21
N ALA A 8 -1.74 3.16 10.36
CA ALA A 8 -1.88 3.24 8.90
C ALA A 8 -3.29 3.64 8.42
N VAL A 9 -4.28 3.69 9.33
CA VAL A 9 -5.64 4.19 9.06
C VAL A 9 -5.67 5.73 8.95
N ALA A 10 -4.71 6.46 9.52
CA ALA A 10 -4.71 7.93 9.52
C ALA A 10 -4.11 8.56 8.25
N GLY A 11 -3.32 7.80 7.48
CA GLY A 11 -2.58 8.31 6.32
C GLY A 11 -2.88 7.62 5.00
N LEU A 12 -3.82 6.67 4.94
CA LEU A 12 -4.24 6.09 3.68
C LEU A 12 -5.06 7.14 2.92
N ALA A 13 -4.37 7.97 2.13
CA ALA A 13 -4.96 8.62 0.98
C ALA A 13 -5.46 7.49 0.07
N VAL A 14 -6.71 7.07 0.30
CA VAL A 14 -7.42 6.20 -0.63
C VAL A 14 -7.62 7.04 -1.87
N ALA A 15 -6.67 6.92 -2.78
CA ALA A 15 -6.87 7.33 -4.14
C ALA A 15 -8.02 6.48 -4.69
N ALA A 16 -9.22 7.04 -4.66
CA ALA A 16 -10.37 6.50 -5.36
C ALA A 16 -10.08 6.57 -6.86
N PHE A 17 -9.30 5.63 -7.38
CA PHE A 17 -9.18 5.40 -8.81
C PHE A 17 -10.06 4.22 -9.18
N ALA A 18 -11.25 4.54 -9.67
CA ALA A 18 -12.01 3.62 -10.49
C ALA A 18 -11.21 3.35 -11.77
N PHE A 19 -10.41 2.28 -11.79
CA PHE A 19 -10.05 1.63 -13.04
C PHE A 19 -11.11 0.58 -13.34
N SER A 20 -12.28 1.05 -13.75
CA SER A 20 -13.28 0.25 -14.45
C SER A 20 -13.55 0.93 -15.79
N ALA A 21 -13.23 0.20 -16.86
CA ALA A 21 -13.56 0.47 -18.26
C ALA A 21 -12.94 1.73 -18.89
N LEU A 22 -11.81 1.55 -19.58
CA LEU A 22 -11.59 2.29 -20.83
C LEU A 22 -11.53 1.30 -22.01
N ALA A 23 -12.67 0.64 -22.20
CA ALA A 23 -13.11 0.07 -23.47
C ALA A 23 -14.63 0.27 -23.58
N ALA A 24 -15.10 1.50 -23.40
CA ALA A 24 -16.44 1.92 -23.84
C ALA A 24 -16.48 3.47 -23.86
N ASN A 25 -16.50 4.02 -25.07
CA ASN A 25 -16.98 5.36 -25.47
C ASN A 25 -16.74 6.54 -24.49
N ALA A 26 -15.83 7.43 -24.88
CA ALA A 26 -15.32 8.58 -24.14
C ALA A 26 -16.33 9.73 -23.85
N ASN A 27 -17.64 9.50 -23.84
CA ASN A 27 -18.64 10.58 -23.79
C ASN A 27 -19.62 10.59 -22.61
N GLU A 28 -19.46 9.74 -21.60
CA GLU A 28 -20.35 9.79 -20.41
C GLU A 28 -19.56 9.64 -19.10
N ILE A 29 -18.93 10.73 -18.66
CA ILE A 29 -18.49 10.86 -17.26
C ILE A 29 -19.67 11.44 -16.47
N PRO A 30 -20.27 10.70 -15.52
CA PRO A 30 -21.30 11.26 -14.65
C PRO A 30 -20.68 12.37 -13.80
N GLN A 31 -21.03 13.62 -14.10
CA GLN A 31 -20.70 14.75 -13.23
C GLN A 31 -21.60 14.68 -11.98
N PHE A 32 -21.01 15.04 -10.84
CA PHE A 32 -21.54 15.00 -9.46
C PHE A 32 -21.26 13.72 -8.65
N ILE A 33 -20.04 13.66 -8.11
CA ILE A 33 -19.77 12.89 -6.88
C ILE A 33 -20.42 13.67 -5.73
N LYS A 34 -21.43 13.10 -5.06
CA LYS A 34 -22.01 13.68 -3.85
C LYS A 34 -20.88 13.93 -2.83
N PRO A 35 -20.82 15.10 -2.16
CA PRO A 35 -19.84 15.36 -1.13
C PRO A 35 -19.86 14.24 -0.10
N VAL A 36 -18.69 13.67 0.19
CA VAL A 36 -18.55 12.68 1.26
C VAL A 36 -18.85 13.42 2.57
N PRO A 37 -19.79 12.94 3.40
CA PRO A 37 -19.96 13.47 4.74
C PRO A 37 -18.61 13.45 5.47
N LYS A 38 -18.29 14.50 6.23
CA LYS A 38 -17.05 14.52 7.01
C LYS A 38 -16.96 13.24 7.83
N PRO A 39 -15.83 12.51 7.82
CA PRO A 39 -15.65 11.34 8.65
C PRO A 39 -15.98 11.69 10.10
N ILE A 40 -16.73 10.83 10.77
CA ILE A 40 -16.93 10.96 12.21
C ILE A 40 -15.55 10.77 12.85
N GLN A 41 -15.02 11.84 13.43
CA GLN A 41 -13.85 11.73 14.30
C GLN A 41 -14.30 11.03 15.57
N LEU A 42 -13.97 9.75 15.69
CA LEU A 42 -14.16 9.00 16.91
C LEU A 42 -13.01 9.37 17.85
N GLU A 43 -13.24 10.29 18.78
CA GLU A 43 -12.29 10.57 19.84
C GLU A 43 -12.34 9.44 20.89
N GLY A 44 -11.17 8.84 21.18
CA GLY A 44 -11.00 7.78 22.19
C GLY A 44 -10.41 6.48 21.67
N THR A 45 -9.78 5.71 22.56
CA THR A 45 -9.22 4.37 22.25
C THR A 45 -10.36 3.39 21.99
N GLN A 46 -10.81 3.31 20.74
CA GLN A 46 -11.76 2.28 20.33
C GLN A 46 -11.00 0.95 20.23
N ALA A 47 -11.17 0.10 21.25
CA ALA A 47 -10.81 -1.30 21.18
C ALA A 47 -11.73 -1.99 20.13
N GLY A 48 -11.33 -1.95 18.86
CA GLY A 48 -11.97 -2.74 17.81
C GLY A 48 -12.41 -1.98 16.56
N SER A 49 -11.56 -1.13 15.98
CA SER A 49 -11.68 -0.76 14.56
C SER A 49 -11.52 -2.02 13.70
N ARG A 50 -12.61 -2.75 13.48
CA ARG A 50 -12.64 -3.89 12.55
C ARG A 50 -12.66 -3.34 11.12
N LEU A 51 -11.91 -3.96 10.21
CA LEU A 51 -11.86 -3.60 8.77
C LEU A 51 -13.25 -3.35 8.14
N VAL A 52 -14.28 -4.04 8.64
CA VAL A 52 -15.69 -3.83 8.25
C VAL A 52 -16.11 -2.36 8.35
N GLN A 53 -15.76 -1.65 9.43
CA GLN A 53 -16.12 -0.23 9.61
C GLN A 53 -15.35 0.69 8.66
N ALA A 54 -14.07 0.40 8.39
CA ALA A 54 -13.26 1.17 7.46
C ALA A 54 -13.81 1.09 6.03
N THR A 55 -14.19 -0.11 5.56
CA THR A 55 -14.74 -0.28 4.20
C THR A 55 -16.06 0.46 3.99
N ALA A 56 -16.87 0.63 5.03
CA ALA A 56 -18.10 1.42 4.97
C ALA A 56 -17.80 2.92 4.96
N LEU A 57 -16.86 3.39 5.80
CA LEU A 57 -16.48 4.81 5.89
C LEU A 57 -15.96 5.37 4.58
N ILE A 58 -15.11 4.61 3.87
CA ILE A 58 -14.56 5.01 2.57
C ILE A 58 -15.42 4.57 1.38
N ARG A 59 -16.62 4.02 1.64
CA ARG A 59 -17.57 3.50 0.64
C ARG A 59 -16.99 2.41 -0.26
N ALA A 60 -15.95 1.69 0.17
CA ALA A 60 -15.38 0.57 -0.57
C ALA A 60 -16.39 -0.56 -0.74
N ALA A 61 -17.17 -0.88 0.30
CA ALA A 61 -18.20 -1.92 0.22
C ALA A 61 -19.28 -1.57 -0.83
N GLU A 62 -19.73 -0.32 -0.84
CA GLU A 62 -20.69 0.19 -1.84
C GLU A 62 -20.09 0.16 -3.25
N ALA A 63 -18.84 0.61 -3.41
CA ALA A 63 -18.16 0.57 -4.70
C ALA A 63 -18.07 -0.86 -5.26
N ARG A 64 -17.74 -1.85 -4.41
CA ARG A 64 -17.70 -3.26 -4.83
C ARG A 64 -19.06 -3.74 -5.34
N THR A 65 -20.16 -3.41 -4.67
CA THR A 65 -21.48 -3.87 -5.09
C THR A 65 -22.02 -3.11 -6.29
N THR A 66 -21.83 -1.78 -6.34
CA THR A 66 -22.38 -0.93 -7.39
C THR A 66 -21.64 -1.08 -8.71
N TYR A 67 -20.30 -1.17 -8.67
CA TYR A 67 -19.48 -1.26 -9.88
C TYR A 67 -18.98 -2.67 -10.17
N GLN A 68 -19.27 -3.64 -9.30
CA GLN A 68 -18.82 -5.03 -9.45
C GLN A 68 -17.29 -5.15 -9.58
N VAL A 69 -16.57 -4.33 -8.81
CA VAL A 69 -15.10 -4.29 -8.78
C VAL A 69 -14.58 -4.74 -7.43
N ASP A 70 -13.62 -5.64 -7.38
CA ASP A 70 -12.97 -6.07 -6.12
C ASP A 70 -11.46 -6.27 -6.27
N GLY A 71 -10.90 -5.91 -7.42
CA GLY A 71 -9.49 -6.09 -7.76
C GLY A 71 -9.14 -7.43 -8.42
N ALA A 72 -10.13 -8.30 -8.68
CA ALA A 72 -9.90 -9.58 -9.35
C ALA A 72 -9.09 -9.45 -10.65
N GLY A 73 -8.12 -10.34 -10.82
CA GLY A 73 -7.22 -10.38 -11.97
C GLY A 73 -6.05 -9.39 -11.89
N LEU A 74 -6.06 -8.42 -10.98
CA LEU A 74 -4.94 -7.49 -10.74
C LEU A 74 -4.09 -7.94 -9.54
N ALA A 75 -2.89 -7.39 -9.42
CA ALA A 75 -2.02 -7.63 -8.27
C ALA A 75 -1.52 -6.32 -7.63
N ALA A 76 -1.38 -6.36 -6.30
CA ALA A 76 -0.73 -5.31 -5.53
C ALA A 76 0.60 -5.83 -4.95
N ALA A 77 1.68 -5.10 -5.25
CA ALA A 77 2.99 -5.34 -4.65
C ALA A 77 3.09 -4.56 -3.34
N VAL A 78 3.34 -5.27 -2.24
CA VAL A 78 3.46 -4.68 -0.90
C VAL A 78 4.92 -4.76 -0.49
N LEU A 79 5.61 -3.62 -0.54
CA LEU A 79 7.02 -3.48 -0.18
C LEU A 79 7.11 -3.15 1.32
N ASP A 80 7.36 -4.18 2.13
CA ASP A 80 7.20 -4.10 3.59
C ASP A 80 8.06 -5.16 4.32
N THR A 81 7.67 -5.59 5.52
CA THR A 81 8.34 -6.62 6.33
C THR A 81 8.10 -8.05 5.87
N GLY A 82 7.32 -8.25 4.81
CA GLY A 82 6.96 -9.56 4.26
C GLY A 82 5.49 -9.89 4.45
N LEU A 83 5.15 -11.18 4.34
CA LEU A 83 3.79 -11.69 4.55
C LEU A 83 3.77 -13.04 5.24
N ARG A 84 2.87 -13.23 6.21
CA ARG A 84 2.47 -14.55 6.70
C ARG A 84 1.56 -15.23 5.66
N THR A 85 2.16 -15.86 4.65
CA THR A 85 1.44 -16.50 3.53
C THR A 85 0.52 -17.65 3.96
N THR A 86 0.73 -18.21 5.16
CA THR A 86 -0.11 -19.25 5.76
C THR A 86 -1.41 -18.71 6.39
N HIS A 87 -1.62 -17.41 6.40
CA HIS A 87 -2.86 -16.82 6.92
C HIS A 87 -4.04 -17.19 6.02
N VAL A 88 -5.13 -17.70 6.62
CA VAL A 88 -6.37 -18.10 5.92
C VAL A 88 -6.89 -17.05 4.95
N ASP A 89 -6.94 -15.78 5.40
CA ASP A 89 -7.40 -14.65 4.56
C ASP A 89 -6.57 -14.40 3.29
N PHE A 90 -5.41 -15.03 3.10
CA PHE A 90 -4.55 -14.87 1.90
C PHE A 90 -4.44 -16.15 1.07
N ALA A 91 -5.13 -17.23 1.46
CA ALA A 91 -5.02 -18.53 0.82
C ALA A 91 -5.26 -18.46 -0.70
N GLY A 92 -4.34 -19.02 -1.48
CA GLY A 92 -4.44 -19.13 -2.93
C GLY A 92 -4.20 -17.84 -3.73
N ARG A 93 -3.88 -16.70 -3.08
CA ARG A 93 -3.73 -15.40 -3.76
C ARG A 93 -2.33 -14.81 -3.74
N VAL A 94 -1.39 -15.43 -3.05
CA VAL A 94 0.03 -15.05 -3.13
C VAL A 94 0.62 -15.66 -4.40
N ILE A 95 0.77 -14.85 -5.45
CA ILE A 95 1.17 -15.33 -6.78
C ILE A 95 2.69 -15.30 -7.01
N ALA A 96 3.41 -14.48 -6.25
CA ALA A 96 4.87 -14.39 -6.25
C ALA A 96 5.34 -13.75 -4.94
N GLN A 97 6.60 -13.93 -4.56
CA GLN A 97 7.20 -13.26 -3.41
C GLN A 97 8.68 -12.99 -3.64
N ARG A 98 9.21 -11.94 -3.02
CA ARG A 98 10.64 -11.62 -3.09
C ARG A 98 11.15 -11.06 -1.76
N ASN A 99 12.37 -11.41 -1.40
CA ASN A 99 13.06 -10.91 -0.22
C ASN A 99 14.40 -10.27 -0.63
N PHE A 100 14.61 -9.03 -0.19
CA PHE A 100 15.83 -8.27 -0.38
C PHE A 100 16.64 -8.11 0.92
N THR A 101 16.12 -8.60 2.04
CA THR A 101 16.78 -8.54 3.34
C THR A 101 17.67 -9.76 3.58
N SER A 102 18.55 -9.68 4.58
CA SER A 102 19.33 -10.81 5.08
C SER A 102 18.51 -11.79 5.94
N ASN A 103 17.27 -11.44 6.30
CA ASN A 103 16.39 -12.33 7.05
C ASN A 103 15.99 -13.56 6.23
N ASN A 104 15.42 -14.56 6.91
CA ASN A 104 15.03 -15.83 6.29
C ASN A 104 16.23 -16.54 5.63
N GLY A 105 17.43 -16.37 6.22
CA GLY A 105 18.68 -16.91 5.70
C GLY A 105 19.14 -16.26 4.39
N GLY A 106 18.68 -15.03 4.08
CA GLY A 106 18.95 -14.35 2.81
C GLY A 106 18.29 -15.03 1.61
N ASN A 107 17.33 -15.94 1.84
CA ASN A 107 16.63 -16.61 0.75
C ASN A 107 15.71 -15.61 0.04
N ALA A 108 16.09 -15.24 -1.18
CA ALA A 108 15.38 -14.27 -1.99
C ALA A 108 13.93 -14.68 -2.34
N ASN A 109 13.57 -15.96 -2.22
CA ASN A 109 12.23 -16.47 -2.48
C ASN A 109 11.42 -16.72 -1.19
N ASN A 110 11.93 -16.28 -0.04
CA ASN A 110 11.25 -16.37 1.25
C ASN A 110 11.01 -14.98 1.84
N ALA A 111 9.82 -14.43 1.60
CA ALA A 111 9.38 -13.15 2.14
C ALA A 111 8.52 -13.32 3.40
N THR A 112 8.79 -14.34 4.22
CA THR A 112 8.02 -14.56 5.46
C THR A 112 8.15 -13.36 6.38
N ASP A 113 6.99 -12.88 6.86
CA ASP A 113 6.93 -11.77 7.80
C ASP A 113 7.37 -12.19 9.20
N GLY A 114 8.39 -11.51 9.74
CA GLY A 114 8.83 -11.67 11.12
C GLY A 114 8.49 -10.51 12.04
N ASP A 115 7.88 -9.43 11.51
CA ASP A 115 7.45 -8.26 12.28
C ASP A 115 5.93 -8.22 12.48
N GLY A 116 5.17 -8.50 11.41
CA GLY A 116 3.72 -8.49 11.38
C GLY A 116 3.11 -7.29 10.65
N HIS A 117 3.88 -6.23 10.44
CA HIS A 117 3.39 -5.02 9.77
C HIS A 117 2.98 -5.27 8.32
N GLY A 118 3.81 -5.91 7.51
CA GLY A 118 3.50 -6.23 6.12
C GLY A 118 2.26 -7.14 5.98
N THR A 119 2.09 -8.09 6.90
CA THR A 119 0.87 -8.92 6.99
C THR A 119 -0.37 -8.07 7.31
N ASN A 120 -0.27 -7.10 8.22
CA ASN A 120 -1.35 -6.17 8.54
C ASN A 120 -1.75 -5.32 7.32
N VAL A 121 -0.76 -4.72 6.65
CA VAL A 121 -0.96 -3.92 5.44
C VAL A 121 -1.64 -4.73 4.33
N CYS A 122 -1.19 -5.96 4.07
CA CYS A 122 -1.85 -6.85 3.11
C CYS A 122 -3.29 -7.15 3.52
N GLY A 123 -3.57 -7.26 4.82
CA GLY A 123 -4.92 -7.46 5.35
C GLY A 123 -5.86 -6.30 5.02
N VAL A 124 -5.39 -5.07 5.23
CA VAL A 124 -6.16 -3.85 4.89
C VAL A 124 -6.47 -3.80 3.40
N ILE A 125 -5.46 -4.04 2.56
CA ILE A 125 -5.60 -3.90 1.12
C ILE A 125 -6.51 -5.00 0.57
N MET A 126 -6.30 -6.25 0.95
CA MET A 126 -6.82 -7.39 0.18
C MET A 126 -7.10 -8.64 1.00
N ALA A 127 -7.35 -8.59 2.32
CA ALA A 127 -7.86 -9.77 3.03
C ALA A 127 -9.15 -10.30 2.39
N HIS A 128 -9.30 -11.63 2.33
CA HIS A 128 -10.51 -12.29 1.86
C HIS A 128 -10.74 -13.58 2.64
N GLY A 129 -11.70 -13.55 3.56
CA GLY A 129 -12.01 -14.67 4.44
C GLY A 129 -12.69 -14.17 5.71
N ASN A 130 -12.02 -14.35 6.86
CA ASN A 130 -12.47 -13.82 8.15
C ASN A 130 -12.49 -12.30 8.16
N HIS A 131 -11.62 -11.66 7.38
CA HIS A 131 -11.62 -10.23 7.13
C HIS A 131 -11.79 -9.93 5.64
N THR A 132 -12.30 -8.75 5.34
CA THR A 132 -12.47 -8.23 3.97
C THR A 132 -11.70 -6.93 3.83
N GLY A 133 -10.64 -6.96 3.01
CA GLY A 133 -9.88 -5.77 2.62
C GLY A 133 -10.64 -4.88 1.63
N ILE A 134 -9.97 -3.85 1.12
CA ILE A 134 -10.55 -2.93 0.13
C ILE A 134 -10.73 -3.62 -1.23
N ALA A 135 -9.68 -4.25 -1.74
CA ALA A 135 -9.64 -5.01 -2.99
C ALA A 135 -9.48 -6.51 -2.69
N SER A 136 -10.54 -7.12 -2.14
CA SER A 136 -10.53 -8.50 -1.66
C SER A 136 -10.26 -9.56 -2.74
N GLY A 137 -10.52 -9.24 -4.01
CA GLY A 137 -10.25 -10.13 -5.16
C GLY A 137 -8.82 -10.01 -5.71
N ALA A 138 -8.02 -9.02 -5.28
CA ALA A 138 -6.68 -8.81 -5.79
C ALA A 138 -5.69 -9.92 -5.39
N ASN A 139 -4.72 -10.17 -6.26
CA ASN A 139 -3.57 -11.00 -5.98
C ASN A 139 -2.51 -10.25 -5.16
N ILE A 140 -1.75 -10.98 -4.37
CA ILE A 140 -0.79 -10.46 -3.40
C ILE A 140 0.62 -10.76 -3.88
N VAL A 141 1.47 -9.73 -3.93
CA VAL A 141 2.91 -9.87 -4.20
C VAL A 141 3.70 -9.25 -3.04
N PRO A 142 4.01 -10.01 -1.96
CA PRO A 142 4.85 -9.51 -0.89
C PRO A 142 6.30 -9.35 -1.35
N VAL A 143 6.85 -8.17 -1.14
CA VAL A 143 8.23 -7.83 -1.42
C VAL A 143 8.86 -7.38 -0.10
N LYS A 144 9.60 -8.27 0.55
CA LYS A 144 10.25 -7.99 1.84
C LYS A 144 11.49 -7.12 1.62
N VAL A 145 11.37 -5.85 2.00
CA VAL A 145 12.43 -4.82 1.94
C VAL A 145 12.76 -4.25 3.32
N LEU A 146 11.95 -4.59 4.32
CA LEU A 146 12.20 -4.31 5.73
C LEU A 146 12.45 -5.61 6.48
N ASP A 147 13.40 -5.57 7.41
CA ASP A 147 13.75 -6.69 8.28
C ASP A 147 12.66 -6.97 9.32
N ASN A 148 12.90 -7.96 10.19
CA ASN A 148 11.98 -8.39 11.25
C ASN A 148 11.87 -7.39 12.41
N ASN A 149 12.67 -6.33 12.40
CA ASN A 149 12.54 -5.18 13.29
C ASN A 149 11.85 -4.01 12.58
N GLY A 150 11.43 -4.20 11.33
CA GLY A 150 10.78 -3.21 10.47
C GLY A 150 11.69 -2.08 10.03
N SER A 151 13.00 -2.33 9.98
CA SER A 151 14.01 -1.41 9.45
C SER A 151 14.55 -1.91 8.11
N GLY A 152 15.02 -0.99 7.26
CA GLY A 152 15.59 -1.33 5.96
C GLY A 152 16.40 -0.20 5.35
N SER A 153 17.10 -0.52 4.27
CA SER A 153 17.91 0.43 3.51
C SER A 153 17.16 0.95 2.28
N PHE A 154 17.51 2.14 1.81
CA PHE A 154 16.99 2.63 0.52
C PHE A 154 17.40 1.71 -0.63
N ALA A 155 18.58 1.10 -0.57
CA ALA A 155 19.06 0.18 -1.59
C ALA A 155 18.14 -1.05 -1.73
N ASP A 156 17.70 -1.64 -0.61
CA ASP A 156 16.80 -2.80 -0.64
C ASP A 156 15.43 -2.44 -1.20
N ILE A 157 14.94 -1.24 -0.87
CA ILE A 157 13.65 -0.73 -1.38
C ILE A 157 13.74 -0.42 -2.88
N GLU A 158 14.80 0.26 -3.33
CA GLU A 158 15.03 0.54 -4.76
C GLU A 158 15.17 -0.77 -5.56
N ALA A 159 15.87 -1.78 -5.02
CA ALA A 159 15.98 -3.11 -5.62
C ALA A 159 14.62 -3.83 -5.68
N GLY A 160 13.80 -3.67 -4.64
CA GLY A 160 12.42 -4.13 -4.63
C GLY A 160 11.56 -3.49 -5.72
N ILE A 161 11.67 -2.16 -5.89
CA ILE A 161 10.97 -1.43 -6.96
C ILE A 161 11.41 -1.90 -8.34
N ASP A 162 12.71 -2.07 -8.57
CA ASP A 162 13.25 -2.56 -9.84
C ASP A 162 12.70 -3.95 -10.18
N TRP A 163 12.63 -4.84 -9.19
CA TRP A 163 12.04 -6.16 -9.36
C TRP A 163 10.55 -6.10 -9.68
N VAL A 164 9.79 -5.20 -9.04
CA VAL A 164 8.38 -4.99 -9.37
C VAL A 164 8.23 -4.52 -10.82
N ILE A 165 9.00 -3.50 -11.25
CA ILE A 165 8.93 -2.98 -12.62
C ILE A 165 9.18 -4.08 -13.65
N ALA A 166 10.22 -4.90 -13.40
CA ALA A 166 10.61 -6.01 -14.27
C ALA A 166 9.53 -7.10 -14.36
N ASN A 167 8.80 -7.37 -13.28
CA ASN A 167 7.83 -8.47 -13.21
C ASN A 167 6.36 -8.03 -13.38
N ARG A 168 6.07 -6.73 -13.41
CA ARG A 168 4.70 -6.19 -13.38
C ARG A 168 3.77 -6.74 -14.47
N VAL A 169 4.28 -6.99 -15.68
CA VAL A 169 3.46 -7.48 -16.81
C VAL A 169 3.10 -8.94 -16.59
N ALA A 170 4.09 -9.76 -16.23
CA ALA A 170 3.88 -11.19 -15.98
C ALA A 170 2.99 -11.46 -14.77
N LEU A 171 3.08 -10.60 -13.74
CA LEU A 171 2.33 -10.73 -12.49
C LEU A 171 1.06 -9.83 -12.44
N ASN A 172 0.80 -9.07 -13.51
CA ASN A 172 -0.25 -8.05 -13.58
C ASN A 172 -0.29 -7.09 -12.36
N ILE A 173 0.89 -6.60 -11.95
CA ILE A 173 1.03 -5.65 -10.84
C ILE A 173 0.62 -4.26 -11.31
N THR A 174 -0.42 -3.71 -10.70
CA THR A 174 -0.96 -2.38 -11.02
C THR A 174 -0.74 -1.35 -9.93
N VAL A 175 -0.44 -1.80 -8.70
CA VAL A 175 -0.22 -0.92 -7.54
C VAL A 175 1.00 -1.39 -6.74
N VAL A 176 1.77 -0.42 -6.26
CA VAL A 176 2.83 -0.59 -5.25
C VAL A 176 2.41 0.17 -3.99
N ASN A 177 2.48 -0.50 -2.85
CA ASN A 177 2.30 0.11 -1.53
C ASN A 177 3.63 0.14 -0.77
N LEU A 178 3.97 1.31 -0.23
CA LEU A 178 5.16 1.58 0.59
C LEU A 178 4.71 2.22 1.92
N SER A 179 4.39 1.40 2.91
CA SER A 179 4.01 1.87 4.25
C SER A 179 5.26 2.05 5.13
N LEU A 180 6.17 2.91 4.66
CA LEU A 180 7.51 3.12 5.22
C LEU A 180 7.96 4.57 5.04
N GLY A 181 8.89 5.00 5.89
CA GLY A 181 9.43 6.37 5.93
C GLY A 181 10.84 6.42 6.53
N ASP A 182 11.52 7.56 6.39
CA ASP A 182 12.87 7.78 6.91
C ASP A 182 12.92 8.61 8.20
N SER A 183 11.77 8.86 8.85
CA SER A 183 11.58 9.76 10.00
C SER A 183 11.93 11.24 9.77
N SER A 184 12.25 11.64 8.53
CA SER A 184 12.40 13.05 8.19
C SER A 184 11.05 13.78 8.22
N ASN A 185 11.11 15.11 8.30
CA ASN A 185 9.93 15.97 8.23
C ASN A 185 10.21 17.15 7.31
N GLY A 186 10.12 16.90 6.00
CA GLY A 186 10.40 17.89 4.97
C GLY A 186 9.14 18.65 4.52
N THR A 187 9.34 19.85 3.99
CA THR A 187 8.31 20.63 3.28
C THR A 187 8.57 20.73 1.77
N SER A 188 9.72 20.26 1.31
CA SER A 188 10.08 20.14 -0.10
C SER A 188 11.02 18.96 -0.31
N VAL A 189 11.07 18.44 -1.54
CA VAL A 189 11.95 17.35 -1.92
C VAL A 189 12.65 17.65 -3.24
N GLY A 190 13.95 17.38 -3.28
CA GLY A 190 14.75 17.51 -4.49
C GLY A 190 14.57 16.34 -5.47
N ASN A 191 15.44 16.27 -6.46
CA ASN A 191 15.61 15.05 -7.24
C ASN A 191 16.49 14.06 -6.48
N SER A 192 16.16 12.78 -6.54
CA SER A 192 16.92 11.68 -5.94
C SER A 192 16.80 10.43 -6.80
N SER A 193 17.73 9.47 -6.63
CA SER A 193 17.65 8.15 -7.28
C SER A 193 16.30 7.49 -7.02
N PHE A 194 15.82 7.58 -5.79
CA PHE A 194 14.55 7.01 -5.37
C PHE A 194 13.37 7.69 -6.06
N ARG A 195 13.37 9.02 -6.22
CA ARG A 195 12.34 9.73 -6.99
C ARG A 195 12.32 9.29 -8.44
N THR A 196 13.47 9.02 -9.04
CA THR A 196 13.54 8.41 -10.38
C THR A 196 12.89 7.03 -10.41
N LYS A 197 13.06 6.20 -9.37
CA LYS A 197 12.34 4.91 -9.28
C LYS A 197 10.81 5.08 -9.22
N ILE A 198 10.32 6.08 -8.49
CA ILE A 198 8.88 6.39 -8.44
C ILE A 198 8.37 6.85 -9.82
N GLN A 199 9.13 7.70 -10.52
CA GLN A 199 8.80 8.13 -11.89
C GLN A 199 8.80 6.95 -12.87
N GLN A 200 9.70 5.99 -12.70
CA GLN A 200 9.73 4.76 -13.50
C GLN A 200 8.48 3.90 -13.27
N LEU A 201 8.04 3.71 -12.01
CA LEU A 201 6.78 3.02 -11.70
C LEU A 201 5.58 3.70 -12.38
N ARG A 202 5.50 5.05 -12.30
CA ARG A 202 4.44 5.82 -12.98
C ARG A 202 4.44 5.63 -14.49
N THR A 203 5.62 5.75 -15.10
CA THR A 203 5.79 5.56 -16.56
C THR A 203 5.40 4.13 -16.96
N ALA A 204 5.68 3.17 -16.08
CA ALA A 204 5.31 1.77 -16.21
C ALA A 204 3.81 1.49 -15.94
N ARG A 205 3.01 2.53 -15.66
CA ARG A 205 1.57 2.51 -15.31
C ARG A 205 1.24 1.72 -14.04
N VAL A 206 2.17 1.75 -13.08
CA VAL A 206 1.96 1.20 -11.73
C VAL A 206 1.69 2.38 -10.79
N ALA A 207 0.52 2.38 -10.14
CA ALA A 207 0.20 3.39 -9.14
C ALA A 207 1.09 3.19 -7.91
N VAL A 208 1.56 4.29 -7.31
CA VAL A 208 2.46 4.25 -6.15
C VAL A 208 1.79 4.95 -4.98
N VAL A 209 1.55 4.21 -3.91
CA VAL A 209 0.97 4.71 -2.66
C VAL A 209 2.04 4.63 -1.58
N ILE A 210 2.32 5.76 -0.93
CA ILE A 210 3.36 5.87 0.10
C ILE A 210 2.77 6.56 1.33
N ALA A 211 3.09 6.05 2.52
CA ALA A 211 2.68 6.72 3.76
C ALA A 211 3.39 8.07 3.94
N ALA A 212 2.67 9.07 4.49
CA ALA A 212 3.22 10.40 4.72
C ALA A 212 4.26 10.46 5.86
N GLY A 213 4.20 9.54 6.83
CA GLY A 213 5.04 9.51 8.03
C GLY A 213 4.23 9.78 9.30
N ASN A 214 4.79 9.38 10.46
CA ASN A 214 4.10 9.42 11.76
C ASN A 214 4.81 10.29 12.81
N ASP A 215 5.87 10.98 12.42
CA ASP A 215 6.83 11.64 13.32
C ASP A 215 6.43 13.10 13.66
N PHE A 216 5.15 13.49 13.48
CA PHE A 216 4.69 14.88 13.64
C PHE A 216 5.02 15.45 15.03
N PHE A 217 4.74 14.71 16.10
CA PHE A 217 4.99 15.16 17.47
C PHE A 217 6.48 15.22 17.79
N GLU A 218 7.25 14.26 17.31
CA GLU A 218 8.72 14.20 17.47
C GLU A 218 9.40 15.37 16.73
N ASN A 219 8.75 15.88 15.68
CA ASN A 219 9.16 17.06 14.93
C ASN A 219 8.52 18.36 15.45
N ASN A 220 8.32 18.48 16.77
CA ASN A 220 7.79 19.68 17.42
C ASN A 220 6.44 20.15 16.86
N SER A 221 5.59 19.22 16.42
CA SER A 221 4.29 19.50 15.81
C SER A 221 4.37 20.42 14.57
N GLN A 222 5.49 20.35 13.83
CA GLN A 222 5.67 21.08 12.58
C GLN A 222 5.11 20.29 11.41
N GLN A 223 4.41 20.98 10.51
CA GLN A 223 3.90 20.36 9.29
C GLN A 223 5.05 19.95 8.38
N GLY A 224 4.96 18.72 7.87
CA GLY A 224 5.83 18.20 6.83
C GLY A 224 5.49 16.74 6.55
N MET A 225 6.28 16.12 5.68
CA MET A 225 6.16 14.72 5.30
C MET A 225 7.53 14.06 5.33
N SER A 226 7.55 12.77 5.66
CA SER A 226 8.74 11.93 5.57
C SER A 226 9.08 11.56 4.14
N PHE A 227 10.33 11.21 3.90
CA PHE A 227 10.73 10.63 2.63
C PHE A 227 10.48 9.11 2.65
N PRO A 228 9.87 8.53 1.59
CA PRO A 228 9.59 9.09 0.28
C PRO A 228 8.17 9.65 0.11
N GLY A 229 7.35 9.70 1.17
CA GLY A 229 5.96 10.20 1.11
C GLY A 229 5.83 11.64 0.60
N ILE A 230 6.86 12.46 0.81
CA ILE A 230 6.94 13.84 0.29
C ILE A 230 7.07 13.96 -1.24
N ILE A 231 7.35 12.86 -1.95
CA ILE A 231 7.52 12.87 -3.42
C ILE A 231 6.17 13.19 -4.09
N PRO A 232 6.06 14.25 -4.91
CA PRO A 232 4.78 14.67 -5.50
C PRO A 232 4.27 13.71 -6.59
N GLU A 233 5.14 12.86 -7.12
CA GLU A 233 4.78 11.73 -7.96
C GLU A 233 4.27 10.52 -7.16
N CYS A 234 4.00 10.62 -5.86
CA CYS A 234 3.25 9.59 -5.15
C CYS A 234 1.75 9.93 -5.21
N VAL A 235 0.90 8.98 -4.84
CA VAL A 235 -0.55 9.16 -4.72
C VAL A 235 -0.95 9.09 -3.26
#